data_AF-X8CBM4-F1
#
_entry.id   AF-X8CBM4-F1
#
_cell.length_a   1.000
_cell.length_b   1.000
_cell.length_c   1.000
_cell.angle_alpha   90.00
_cell.angle_beta   90.00
_cell.angle_gamma   90.00
#
_symmetry.space_group_name_H-M   'P 1'
#
loop_
_entity.id
_entity.type
_entity.pdbx_description
1 polymer ?
#
loop_
_entity_poly.entity_id
_entity_poly.type
_entity_poly.pdbx_seq_one_letter_code
_entity_poly.pdbx_strand_id
1 'polypeptide(L)'
;MASSGSGPIIGGGSAAAQGIAQQLFSFGNPNVVQEVDGSDAAQFITSAAGATNPQLAGPFSLLRRALACQTDNSGFGARAYRRSDGQWGGAMLVAAKSATPSLDGLVGCVKTNWRRTAAGGETAMCNNGWTTPTSYDSRRGETYYILLAGTAADFCSDLNAKYKSDASAWPF
;
A
#
# COMPACT_ATOMS: atom_id res chain seq x y z
N MET A 1 -15.04 1.75 -11.69
CA MET A 1 -13.95 2.36 -12.48
C MET A 1 -13.51 1.31 -13.49
N ALA A 2 -13.47 1.66 -14.77
CA ALA A 2 -12.87 0.79 -15.78
C ALA A 2 -11.35 0.88 -15.63
N SER A 3 -10.64 -0.25 -15.69
CA SER A 3 -9.20 -0.21 -15.52
C SER A 3 -8.54 0.55 -16.66
N SER A 4 -7.61 1.45 -16.34
CA SER A 4 -6.84 2.21 -17.34
C SER A 4 -5.79 1.37 -18.06
N GLY A 5 -5.63 0.09 -17.72
CA GLY A 5 -4.67 -0.82 -18.37
C GLY A 5 -3.20 -0.44 -18.15
N SER A 6 -2.91 0.49 -17.24
CA SER A 6 -1.58 1.09 -17.05
C SER A 6 -0.61 0.23 -16.22
N GLY A 7 -1.03 -0.98 -15.81
CA GLY A 7 -0.22 -1.90 -15.01
C GLY A 7 -0.09 -1.47 -13.53
N PRO A 8 0.66 -2.24 -12.72
CA PRO A 8 0.76 -2.06 -11.28
C PRO A 8 1.48 -0.79 -10.82
N ILE A 9 2.21 -0.12 -11.71
CA ILE A 9 3.10 1.00 -11.37
C ILE A 9 2.47 2.33 -11.77
N ILE A 10 2.54 3.29 -10.86
CA ILE A 10 2.17 4.68 -11.11
C ILE A 10 3.33 5.34 -11.88
N GLY A 11 3.04 5.87 -13.07
CA GLY A 11 4.01 6.62 -13.90
C GLY A 11 4.87 5.78 -14.87
N GLY A 12 4.79 4.44 -14.83
CA GLY A 12 5.41 3.53 -15.81
C GLY A 12 6.94 3.34 -15.76
N GLY A 13 7.43 2.22 -16.33
CA GLY A 13 8.69 2.18 -17.08
C GLY A 13 10.07 2.06 -16.39
N SER A 14 10.28 1.22 -15.36
CA SER A 14 11.64 0.91 -14.88
C SER A 14 11.84 -0.55 -14.46
N ALA A 15 13.08 -1.04 -14.35
CA ALA A 15 13.38 -2.40 -13.86
C ALA A 15 12.85 -2.66 -12.43
N ALA A 16 12.72 -1.60 -11.63
CA ALA A 16 12.02 -1.64 -10.34
C ALA A 16 10.54 -2.07 -10.47
N ALA A 17 9.89 -1.81 -11.61
CA ALA A 17 8.50 -2.15 -11.87
C ALA A 17 8.19 -3.64 -11.75
N GLN A 18 9.08 -4.51 -12.23
CA GLN A 18 8.88 -5.96 -12.21
C GLN A 18 8.92 -6.50 -10.78
N GLY A 19 9.85 -6.02 -9.96
CA GLY A 19 9.97 -6.41 -8.57
C GLY A 19 8.89 -5.80 -7.68
N ILE A 20 8.49 -4.56 -7.94
CA ILE A 20 7.37 -3.91 -7.25
C ILE A 20 6.06 -4.68 -7.48
N ALA A 21 5.77 -5.10 -8.71
CA ALA A 21 4.57 -5.87 -9.03
C ALA A 21 4.47 -7.19 -8.23
N GLN A 22 5.61 -7.83 -7.95
CA GLN A 22 5.67 -9.06 -7.15
C GLN A 22 5.40 -8.81 -5.66
N GLN A 23 5.66 -7.58 -5.18
CA GLN A 23 5.36 -7.22 -3.80
C GLN A 23 3.87 -6.95 -3.58
N LEU A 24 3.16 -6.46 -4.61
CA LEU A 24 1.72 -6.22 -4.54
C LEU A 24 0.99 -7.53 -4.25
N PHE A 25 0.36 -7.60 -3.07
CA PHE A 25 -0.36 -8.77 -2.63
C PHE A 25 -1.59 -9.03 -3.50
N SER A 26 -1.95 -10.28 -3.71
CA SER A 26 -3.20 -10.65 -4.39
C SER A 26 -3.90 -11.68 -3.52
N PHE A 27 -5.17 -11.46 -3.25
CA PHE A 27 -6.07 -12.44 -2.65
C PHE A 27 -6.47 -13.53 -3.65
N GLY A 28 -6.28 -13.29 -4.96
CA GLY A 28 -6.53 -14.29 -6.01
C GLY A 28 -8.00 -14.73 -6.12
N ASN A 29 -8.93 -14.00 -5.49
CA ASN A 29 -10.35 -14.33 -5.47
C ASN A 29 -11.21 -13.12 -5.90
N PRO A 30 -11.45 -12.94 -7.21
CA PRO A 30 -12.17 -11.80 -7.75
C PRO A 30 -13.65 -11.75 -7.31
N ASN A 31 -14.20 -12.87 -6.82
CA ASN A 31 -15.59 -12.95 -6.34
C ASN A 31 -15.76 -12.34 -4.95
N VAL A 32 -14.67 -12.18 -4.20
CA VAL A 32 -14.67 -11.63 -2.84
C VAL A 32 -14.02 -10.25 -2.82
N VAL A 33 -12.93 -10.07 -3.57
CA VAL A 33 -12.17 -8.83 -3.64
C VAL A 33 -11.82 -8.52 -5.10
N GLN A 34 -12.28 -7.36 -5.58
CA GLN A 34 -11.81 -6.77 -6.82
C GLN A 34 -10.50 -6.03 -6.58
N GLU A 35 -9.47 -6.43 -7.32
CA GLU A 35 -8.14 -5.81 -7.27
C GLU A 35 -7.99 -4.86 -8.47
N VAL A 36 -7.55 -3.63 -8.18
CA VAL A 36 -7.20 -2.65 -9.22
C VAL A 36 -5.82 -2.09 -8.92
N ASP A 37 -5.08 -1.74 -9.97
CA ASP A 37 -3.64 -1.52 -9.94
C ASP A 37 -3.25 -0.12 -10.44
N GLY A 38 -2.05 0.33 -10.07
CA GLY A 38 -1.44 1.57 -10.56
C GLY A 38 -2.31 2.81 -10.37
N SER A 39 -2.54 3.55 -11.44
CA SER A 39 -3.32 4.79 -11.42
C SER A 39 -4.76 4.61 -10.92
N ASP A 40 -5.38 3.46 -11.19
CA ASP A 40 -6.74 3.16 -10.73
C ASP A 40 -6.77 2.99 -9.20
N ALA A 41 -5.73 2.35 -8.65
CA ALA A 41 -5.53 2.25 -7.21
C ALA A 41 -5.25 3.62 -6.57
N ALA A 42 -4.49 4.50 -7.24
CA ALA A 42 -4.26 5.86 -6.75
C ALA A 42 -5.56 6.70 -6.70
N GLN A 43 -6.41 6.57 -7.73
CA GLN A 43 -7.74 7.18 -7.74
C GLN A 43 -8.62 6.62 -6.62
N PHE A 44 -8.60 5.31 -6.42
CA PHE A 44 -9.32 4.65 -5.32
C PHE A 44 -8.88 5.22 -3.96
N ILE A 45 -7.58 5.29 -3.68
CA ILE A 45 -7.04 5.86 -2.44
C ILE A 45 -7.51 7.32 -2.26
N THR A 46 -7.47 8.11 -3.32
CA THR A 46 -7.90 9.52 -3.30
C THR A 46 -9.40 9.64 -2.97
N SER A 47 -10.23 8.79 -3.57
CA SER A 47 -11.68 8.77 -3.30
C SER A 47 -12.01 8.26 -1.89
N ALA A 48 -11.30 7.23 -1.40
CA ALA A 48 -11.45 6.70 -0.04
C ALA A 48 -11.07 7.75 1.02
N ALA A 49 -10.01 8.51 0.78
CA ALA A 49 -9.58 9.61 1.62
C ALA A 49 -10.59 10.78 1.67
N GLY A 50 -11.45 10.91 0.66
CA GLY A 50 -12.53 11.90 0.58
C GLY A 50 -13.89 11.39 1.09
N ALA A 51 -13.96 10.16 1.61
CA ALA A 51 -15.21 9.59 2.09
C ALA A 51 -15.76 10.35 3.31
N THR A 52 -17.08 10.38 3.44
CA THR A 52 -17.76 11.03 4.58
C THR A 52 -17.55 10.31 5.91
N ASN A 53 -17.21 9.02 5.89
CA ASN A 53 -16.89 8.25 7.09
C ASN A 53 -15.46 8.57 7.57
N PRO A 54 -15.27 9.25 8.71
CA PRO A 54 -13.94 9.65 9.18
C PRO A 54 -13.04 8.46 9.56
N GLN A 55 -13.63 7.34 9.99
CA GLN A 55 -12.88 6.13 10.33
C GLN A 55 -12.23 5.51 9.09
N LEU A 56 -12.90 5.59 7.94
CA LEU A 56 -12.38 5.17 6.65
C LEU A 56 -11.41 6.23 6.08
N ALA A 57 -11.84 7.50 6.05
CA ALA A 57 -11.09 8.57 5.40
C ALA A 57 -9.74 8.84 6.06
N GLY A 58 -9.62 8.68 7.38
CA GLY A 58 -8.37 8.90 8.12
C GLY A 58 -7.21 8.02 7.61
N PRO A 59 -7.30 6.69 7.69
CA PRO A 59 -6.33 5.75 7.14
C PRO A 59 -5.94 6.03 5.68
N PHE A 60 -6.92 6.17 4.80
CA PHE A 60 -6.65 6.41 3.38
C PHE A 60 -6.06 7.80 3.09
N SER A 61 -6.32 8.81 3.93
CA SER A 61 -5.67 10.12 3.82
C SER A 61 -4.15 10.05 4.02
N LEU A 62 -3.67 9.08 4.79
CA LEU A 62 -2.24 8.84 4.99
C LEU A 62 -1.61 8.17 3.77
N LEU A 63 -2.27 7.18 3.19
CA LEU A 63 -1.85 6.60 1.91
C LEU A 63 -1.86 7.65 0.79
N ARG A 64 -2.89 8.50 0.73
CA ARG A 64 -2.94 9.60 -0.23
C ARG A 64 -1.76 10.56 -0.05
N ARG A 65 -1.36 10.81 1.19
CA ARG A 65 -0.17 11.63 1.46
C ARG A 65 1.11 10.91 1.03
N ALA A 66 1.23 9.61 1.30
CA ALA A 66 2.36 8.81 0.84
C ALA A 66 2.49 8.82 -0.70
N LEU A 67 1.35 8.74 -1.42
CA LEU A 67 1.33 8.94 -2.87
C LEU A 67 1.87 10.32 -3.27
N ALA A 68 1.49 11.38 -2.57
CA ALA A 68 2.00 12.72 -2.83
C ALA A 68 3.50 12.90 -2.48
N CYS A 69 4.10 11.95 -1.76
CA CYS A 69 5.54 11.95 -1.46
C CYS A 69 6.39 11.36 -2.60
N GLN A 70 5.76 10.91 -3.69
CA GLN A 70 6.47 10.41 -4.86
C GLN A 70 7.33 11.50 -5.49
N THR A 71 8.56 11.15 -5.83
CA THR A 71 9.39 11.98 -6.71
C THR A 71 8.86 11.83 -8.14
N ASP A 72 8.58 12.96 -8.80
CA ASP A 72 8.14 13.03 -10.20
C ASP A 72 6.88 12.18 -10.52
N ASN A 73 6.00 11.94 -9.54
CA ASN A 73 4.80 11.09 -9.66
C ASN A 73 5.10 9.67 -10.19
N SER A 74 6.27 9.12 -9.87
CA SER A 74 6.72 7.81 -10.37
C SER A 74 7.31 6.94 -9.27
N GLY A 75 7.47 5.65 -9.56
CA GLY A 75 8.28 4.75 -8.74
C GLY A 75 7.55 4.01 -7.62
N PHE A 76 6.22 4.17 -7.50
CA PHE A 76 5.41 3.33 -6.62
C PHE A 76 4.53 2.40 -7.43
N GLY A 77 4.42 1.16 -6.96
CA GLY A 77 3.30 0.30 -7.27
C GLY A 77 2.15 0.58 -6.33
N ALA A 78 0.94 0.50 -6.84
CA ALA A 78 -0.26 0.64 -6.03
C ALA A 78 -1.24 -0.47 -6.39
N ARG A 79 -1.88 -1.03 -5.36
CA ARG A 79 -3.02 -1.93 -5.52
C ARG A 79 -4.11 -1.56 -4.53
N ALA A 80 -5.34 -1.48 -5.00
CA ALA A 80 -6.52 -1.28 -4.18
C ALA A 80 -7.41 -2.51 -4.25
N TYR A 81 -8.11 -2.75 -3.14
CA TYR A 81 -8.89 -3.95 -2.86
C TYR A 81 -10.30 -3.49 -2.51
N ARG A 82 -11.25 -3.75 -3.40
CA ARG A 82 -12.65 -3.45 -3.20
C ARG A 82 -13.39 -4.74 -2.92
N ARG A 83 -14.20 -4.78 -1.86
CA ARG A 83 -15.02 -5.95 -1.55
C ARG A 83 -16.14 -6.10 -2.57
N SER A 84 -16.63 -7.32 -2.76
CA SER A 84 -17.71 -7.64 -3.70
C SER A 84 -19.06 -6.99 -3.34
N ASP A 85 -19.26 -6.65 -2.07
CA ASP A 85 -20.38 -5.83 -1.56
C ASP A 85 -20.25 -4.33 -1.94
N GLY A 86 -19.20 -3.95 -2.68
CA GLY A 86 -18.92 -2.59 -3.11
C GLY A 86 -18.23 -1.73 -2.06
N GLN A 87 -17.98 -2.26 -0.85
CA GLN A 87 -17.27 -1.59 0.23
C GLN A 87 -15.75 -1.63 0.05
N TRP A 88 -15.05 -0.89 0.89
CA TRP A 88 -13.61 -0.74 0.87
C TRP A 88 -12.95 -1.91 1.60
N GLY A 89 -12.07 -2.66 0.93
CA GLY A 89 -11.26 -3.71 1.56
C GLY A 89 -9.92 -3.14 2.06
N GLY A 90 -9.22 -2.39 1.20
CA GLY A 90 -7.94 -1.78 1.55
C GLY A 90 -7.19 -1.24 0.35
N ALA A 91 -5.99 -0.73 0.58
CA ALA A 91 -5.02 -0.42 -0.45
C ALA A 91 -3.60 -0.59 0.07
N MET A 92 -2.70 -0.81 -0.89
CA MET A 92 -1.29 -1.05 -0.70
C MET A 92 -0.51 -0.13 -1.64
N LEU A 93 0.57 0.44 -1.12
CA LEU A 93 1.60 1.13 -1.88
C LEU A 93 2.92 0.40 -1.67
N VAL A 94 3.71 0.30 -2.73
CA VAL A 94 5.03 -0.31 -2.71
C VAL A 94 5.99 0.62 -3.43
N ALA A 95 7.04 1.06 -2.75
CA ALA A 95 8.14 1.79 -3.36
C ALA A 95 9.39 0.91 -3.36
N ALA A 96 10.14 0.88 -4.46
CA ALA A 96 11.49 0.32 -4.46
C ALA A 96 12.48 1.32 -3.86
N LYS A 97 13.48 0.86 -3.11
CA LYS A 97 14.53 1.71 -2.55
C LYS A 97 15.33 2.39 -3.65
N SER A 98 15.56 1.74 -4.79
CA SER A 98 16.16 2.39 -5.96
C SER A 98 15.37 3.60 -6.48
N ALA A 99 14.03 3.60 -6.37
CA ALA A 99 13.18 4.71 -6.75
C ALA A 99 12.92 5.71 -5.61
N THR A 100 13.00 5.26 -4.35
CA THR A 100 12.84 6.06 -3.14
C THR A 100 14.05 5.85 -2.23
N PRO A 101 15.19 6.52 -2.49
CA PRO A 101 16.46 6.18 -1.84
C PRO A 101 16.51 6.50 -0.34
N SER A 102 15.60 7.35 0.16
CA SER A 102 15.55 7.76 1.56
C SER A 102 14.26 7.28 2.22
N LEU A 103 14.37 6.20 3.02
CA LEU A 103 13.30 5.79 3.92
C LEU A 103 13.00 6.89 4.93
N ASP A 104 14.01 7.59 5.46
CA ASP A 104 13.80 8.69 6.41
C ASP A 104 13.05 9.87 5.79
N GLY A 105 13.28 10.17 4.51
CA GLY A 105 12.52 11.17 3.76
C GLY A 105 11.06 10.75 3.55
N LEU A 106 10.84 9.49 3.16
CA LEU A 106 9.49 8.93 3.04
C LEU A 106 8.77 8.96 4.39
N VAL A 107 9.43 8.45 5.43
CA VAL A 107 8.98 8.46 6.82
C VAL A 107 8.69 9.88 7.26
N GLY A 108 9.56 10.87 7.02
CA GLY A 108 9.32 12.27 7.36
C GLY A 108 8.10 12.86 6.65
N CYS A 109 7.88 12.48 5.39
CA CYS A 109 6.72 12.90 4.62
C CYS A 109 5.40 12.28 5.13
N VAL A 110 5.43 11.01 5.58
CA VAL A 110 4.24 10.31 6.12
C VAL A 110 4.05 10.43 7.64
N LYS A 111 5.10 10.76 8.41
CA LYS A 111 5.21 10.61 9.88
C LYS A 111 4.18 11.39 10.66
N THR A 112 3.70 12.52 10.14
CA THR A 112 2.91 13.44 10.96
C THR A 112 1.55 12.87 11.39
N ASN A 113 1.07 11.78 10.78
CA ASN A 113 -0.24 11.22 11.10
C ASN A 113 -0.35 9.68 11.04
N TRP A 114 0.75 8.93 10.92
CA TRP A 114 0.69 7.46 10.84
C TRP A 114 0.28 6.84 12.19
N ARG A 115 -1.02 6.58 12.36
CA ARG A 115 -1.56 5.97 13.58
C ARG A 115 -1.32 4.46 13.57
N ARG A 116 -0.76 3.92 14.65
CA ARG A 116 -0.68 2.47 14.88
C ARG A 116 -2.10 1.90 14.83
N THR A 117 -2.27 0.78 14.12
CA THR A 117 -3.53 0.03 13.98
C THR A 117 -4.25 -0.07 15.33
N ALA A 118 -5.47 0.46 15.42
CA ALA A 118 -6.29 0.30 16.62
C ALA A 118 -6.87 -1.12 16.61
N ALA A 119 -6.64 -1.90 17.67
CA ALA A 119 -7.33 -3.16 17.85
C ALA A 119 -8.84 -2.89 18.05
N GLY A 120 -9.68 -3.52 17.24
CA GLY A 120 -11.13 -3.43 17.30
C GLY A 120 -11.77 -4.41 16.31
N GLY A 121 -13.08 -4.62 16.38
CA GLY A 121 -13.84 -5.60 15.58
C GLY A 121 -13.84 -5.34 14.06
N GLU A 122 -14.81 -5.89 13.33
CA GLU A 122 -14.85 -5.89 11.84
C GLU A 122 -14.73 -4.51 11.16
N THR A 123 -15.01 -3.41 11.86
CA THR A 123 -14.88 -2.02 11.37
C THR A 123 -13.56 -1.36 11.73
N ALA A 124 -12.69 -2.02 12.48
CA ALA A 124 -11.39 -1.47 12.83
C ALA A 124 -10.55 -1.33 11.56
N MET A 125 -9.95 -0.15 11.42
CA MET A 125 -9.06 0.15 10.32
C MET A 125 -7.62 0.00 10.78
N CYS A 126 -6.75 -0.36 9.84
CA CYS A 126 -5.33 -0.51 10.05
C CYS A 126 -4.54 0.44 9.17
N ASN A 127 -3.36 0.84 9.65
CA ASN A 127 -2.30 1.44 8.84
C ASN A 127 -0.97 0.82 9.28
N ASN A 128 -0.29 0.13 8.37
CA ASN A 128 0.97 -0.53 8.66
C ASN A 128 1.98 -0.24 7.55
N GLY A 129 3.26 -0.18 7.92
CA GLY A 129 4.36 -0.11 6.98
C GLY A 129 5.35 -1.25 7.20
N TRP A 130 5.91 -1.75 6.11
CA TRP A 130 6.86 -2.86 6.11
C TRP A 130 8.04 -2.55 5.20
N THR A 131 9.24 -2.95 5.60
CA THR A 131 10.45 -2.91 4.78
C THR A 131 10.89 -4.34 4.54
N THR A 132 10.93 -4.78 3.27
CA THR A 132 11.21 -6.17 2.89
C THR A 132 12.17 -6.25 1.69
N PRO A 133 12.97 -7.32 1.56
CA PRO A 133 13.28 -8.31 2.58
C PRO A 133 14.14 -7.75 3.72
N THR A 134 14.10 -8.38 4.88
CA THR A 134 15.02 -8.08 6.00
C THR A 134 16.31 -8.90 5.97
N SER A 135 16.33 -9.98 5.19
CA SER A 135 17.48 -10.87 5.08
C SER A 135 18.68 -10.20 4.38
N TYR A 136 19.89 -10.59 4.82
CA TYR A 136 21.20 -10.10 4.34
C TYR A 136 21.50 -10.41 2.85
N ASP A 137 20.59 -11.07 2.13
CA ASP A 137 20.65 -11.28 0.68
C ASP A 137 20.26 -10.04 -0.15
N SER A 138 20.00 -8.91 0.52
CA SER A 138 19.94 -7.57 -0.09
C SER A 138 21.23 -7.17 -0.84
N ARG A 139 22.34 -7.92 -0.69
CA ARG A 139 23.52 -7.77 -1.56
C ARG A 139 23.29 -8.25 -3.00
N ARG A 140 22.19 -8.95 -3.29
CA ARG A 140 21.78 -9.41 -4.64
C ARG A 140 20.36 -8.98 -5.04
N GLY A 141 19.61 -8.28 -4.17
CA GLY A 141 18.20 -7.95 -4.40
C GLY A 141 17.79 -6.53 -3.98
N GLU A 142 16.67 -6.06 -4.51
CA GLU A 142 16.07 -4.74 -4.24
C GLU A 142 15.31 -4.73 -2.90
N THR A 143 15.37 -3.60 -2.17
CA THR A 143 14.57 -3.38 -0.95
C THR A 143 13.28 -2.65 -1.31
N TYR A 144 12.17 -3.03 -0.68
CA TYR A 144 10.87 -2.41 -0.90
C TYR A 144 10.29 -1.85 0.39
N TYR A 145 9.68 -0.67 0.26
CA TYR A 145 8.91 -0.01 1.30
C TYR A 145 7.43 -0.17 0.99
N ILE A 146 6.73 -0.85 1.87
CA ILE A 146 5.33 -1.19 1.74
C ILE A 146 4.54 -0.33 2.71
N LEU A 147 3.45 0.27 2.24
CA LEU A 147 2.48 0.96 3.07
C LEU A 147 1.09 0.36 2.82
N LEU A 148 0.33 0.19 3.89
CA LEU A 148 -0.98 -0.47 3.87
C LEU A 148 -1.99 0.37 4.63
N ALA A 149 -3.22 0.44 4.11
CA ALA A 149 -4.39 0.87 4.86
C ALA A 149 -5.62 0.06 4.45
N GLY A 150 -6.49 -0.29 5.38
CA GLY A 150 -7.69 -1.06 5.06
C GLY A 150 -8.40 -1.57 6.31
N THR A 151 -9.29 -2.54 6.13
CA THR A 151 -9.96 -3.21 7.25
C THR A 151 -8.97 -4.11 7.99
N ALA A 152 -9.02 -4.08 9.32
CA ALA A 152 -8.09 -4.83 10.16
C ALA A 152 -8.29 -6.35 10.02
N ALA A 153 -9.56 -6.79 9.99
CA ALA A 153 -9.93 -8.19 9.94
C ALA A 153 -9.66 -8.84 8.57
N ASP A 154 -10.12 -8.23 7.47
CA ASP A 154 -10.05 -8.85 6.15
C ASP A 154 -8.74 -8.54 5.43
N PHE A 155 -8.24 -7.31 5.55
CA PHE A 155 -7.12 -6.85 4.72
C PHE A 155 -5.78 -6.95 5.44
N CYS A 156 -5.66 -6.32 6.62
CA CYS A 156 -4.37 -6.27 7.29
C CYS A 156 -3.96 -7.58 7.96
N SER A 157 -4.88 -8.46 8.35
CA SER A 157 -4.53 -9.74 8.97
C SER A 157 -3.65 -10.59 8.05
N ASP A 158 -4.10 -10.83 6.81
CA ASP A 158 -3.40 -11.66 5.83
C ASP A 158 -2.08 -11.03 5.37
N LEU A 159 -2.09 -9.72 5.11
CA LEU A 159 -0.89 -8.98 4.72
C LEU A 159 0.15 -8.91 5.84
N ASN A 160 -0.25 -8.71 7.09
CA ASN A 160 0.66 -8.74 8.21
C ASN A 160 1.22 -10.15 8.42
N ALA A 161 0.42 -11.20 8.23
CA ALA A 161 0.91 -12.58 8.27
C ALA A 161 1.97 -12.85 7.20
N LYS A 162 1.80 -12.34 5.97
CA LYS A 162 2.80 -12.43 4.89
C LYS A 162 4.13 -11.77 5.27
N TYR A 163 4.10 -10.59 5.88
CA TYR A 163 5.32 -9.79 6.13
C TYR A 163 5.99 -10.05 7.48
N LYS A 164 5.32 -10.71 8.43
CA LYS A 164 5.83 -10.93 9.80
C LYS A 164 7.17 -11.66 9.86
N SER A 165 7.51 -12.49 8.88
CA SER A 165 8.70 -13.35 8.90
C SER A 165 9.94 -12.77 8.21
N ASP A 166 9.78 -11.82 7.27
CA ASP A 166 10.89 -11.26 6.47
C ASP A 166 10.72 -9.77 6.16
N ALA A 167 10.11 -9.02 7.08
CA ALA A 167 9.99 -7.58 6.98
C ALA A 167 10.18 -6.89 8.32
N SER A 168 10.74 -5.68 8.29
CA SER A 168 10.81 -4.79 9.43
C SER A 168 9.65 -3.81 9.40
N ALA A 169 8.96 -3.71 10.51
CA ALA A 169 7.78 -2.88 10.65
C ALA A 169 8.19 -1.39 10.82
N TRP A 170 7.53 -0.44 10.14
CA TRP A 170 7.70 1.01 10.27
C TRP A 170 6.38 1.75 9.96
N PRO A 171 6.26 3.07 10.09
CA PRO A 171 7.04 3.97 10.95
C PRO A 171 6.54 3.82 12.39
N PHE A 172 7.30 3.12 13.23
CA PHE A 172 7.02 3.00 14.66
C PHE A 172 8.20 3.51 15.46
#